data_AF-A0A6S7HDG0-F1
#
_entry.id   AF-A0A6S7HDG0-F1
#
_cell.length_a   1.000
_cell.length_b   1.000
_cell.length_c   1.000
_cell.angle_alpha   90.00
_cell.angle_beta   90.00
_cell.angle_gamma   90.00
#
_symmetry.space_group_name_H-M   'P 1'
#
loop_
_entity.id
_entity.type
_entity.pdbx_description
1 polymer ?
#
loop_
_entity_poly.entity_id
_entity_poly.type
_entity_poly.pdbx_seq_one_letter_code
_entity_poly.pdbx_strand_id
1 'polypeptide(L)'
;MEKFFRNRELNVSVRIIKKGEDVLFYAKDVAESLGYSNTKKAIQTHVWKLNKTTLGELRVGPNLGPTLNGQPNSVFLREPGLYQLIFNSRLPIAEDFQDWVFSEVLPSIRKTGSYELPDRRSLRYNQMILINETDLHHTVVSYIRNNHPTAVIVPGLGEYQDTVQKRCDAWKKGYKGGQPDLIIENLMGKYKGLAIEFKSPKGTGITSEKQEVWLEKLRGIGYATMISNDLVKTCIRINEYFSLKKKVKTAEVKNVVSNVKLYKPKFKSHNY
;
A
#
# COMPACT_ATOMS: atom_id res chain seq x y z
N MET A 1 17.32 -13.42 -20.28
CA MET A 1 17.80 -12.61 -19.14
C MET A 1 16.76 -12.67 -18.04
N GLU A 2 17.11 -13.26 -16.89
CA GLU A 2 16.25 -13.28 -15.70
C GLU A 2 15.98 -11.85 -15.24
N LYS A 3 14.70 -11.52 -15.05
CA LYS A 3 14.26 -10.21 -14.55
C LYS A 3 13.52 -10.45 -13.24
N PHE A 4 13.34 -9.39 -12.46
CA PHE A 4 12.54 -9.44 -11.24
C PHE A 4 11.27 -8.62 -11.43
N PHE A 5 10.13 -9.20 -11.09
CA PHE A 5 8.93 -8.46 -10.77
C PHE A 5 9.05 -7.99 -9.32
N ARG A 6 8.92 -6.68 -9.08
CA ARG A 6 9.03 -6.09 -7.74
C ARG A 6 7.75 -5.33 -7.43
N ASN A 7 7.10 -5.69 -6.33
CA ASN A 7 6.04 -4.89 -5.75
C ASN A 7 6.60 -4.21 -4.49
N ARG A 8 6.71 -2.86 -4.53
CA ARG A 8 7.27 -2.07 -3.43
C ARG A 8 6.33 -1.96 -2.24
N GLU A 9 5.03 -1.95 -2.48
CA GLU A 9 4.01 -1.87 -1.42
C GLU A 9 3.98 -3.16 -0.61
N LEU A 10 4.17 -4.30 -1.28
CA LEU A 10 4.19 -5.62 -0.64
C LEU A 10 5.57 -6.07 -0.18
N ASN A 11 6.62 -5.30 -0.49
CA ASN A 11 8.02 -5.69 -0.30
C ASN A 11 8.33 -7.09 -0.90
N VAL A 12 7.71 -7.42 -2.04
CA VAL A 12 7.83 -8.72 -2.71
C VAL A 12 8.71 -8.59 -3.95
N SER A 13 9.59 -9.58 -4.14
CA SER A 13 10.43 -9.72 -5.33
C SER A 13 10.31 -11.14 -5.88
N VAL A 14 9.78 -11.27 -7.09
CA VAL A 14 9.56 -12.56 -7.78
C VAL A 14 10.44 -12.61 -9.02
N ARG A 15 11.22 -13.67 -9.19
CA ARG A 15 11.97 -13.91 -10.44
C ARG A 15 11.00 -14.20 -11.58
N ILE A 16 11.27 -13.63 -12.75
CA ILE A 16 10.46 -13.77 -13.95
C ILE A 16 11.30 -14.04 -15.20
N ILE A 17 10.68 -14.71 -16.16
CA ILE A 17 11.15 -14.83 -17.55
C ILE A 17 10.13 -14.11 -18.43
N LYS A 18 10.57 -13.13 -19.23
CA LYS A 18 9.74 -12.49 -20.25
C LYS A 18 9.93 -13.19 -21.60
N LYS A 19 8.84 -13.52 -22.28
CA LYS A 19 8.84 -14.12 -23.61
C LYS A 19 7.80 -13.41 -24.49
N GLY A 20 8.24 -12.40 -25.23
CA GLY A 20 7.31 -11.51 -25.93
C GLY A 20 6.47 -10.72 -24.91
N GLU A 21 5.15 -10.79 -25.04
CA GLU A 21 4.19 -10.20 -24.09
C GLU A 21 3.97 -11.07 -22.85
N ASP A 22 4.27 -12.37 -22.94
CA ASP A 22 4.07 -13.30 -21.83
C ASP A 22 5.12 -13.13 -20.73
N VAL A 23 4.65 -13.29 -19.48
CA VAL A 23 5.49 -13.32 -18.29
C VAL A 23 5.32 -14.67 -17.60
N LEU A 24 6.44 -15.34 -17.33
CA LEU A 24 6.50 -16.54 -16.51
C LEU A 24 7.10 -16.22 -15.15
N PHE A 25 6.44 -16.66 -14.08
CA PHE A 25 6.80 -16.35 -12.70
C PHE A 25 7.46 -17.55 -12.02
N TYR A 26 8.58 -17.36 -11.33
CA TYR A 26 9.23 -18.44 -10.61
C TYR A 26 8.34 -18.90 -9.44
N ALA A 27 7.90 -20.16 -9.50
CA ALA A 27 6.79 -20.64 -8.68
C ALA A 27 7.09 -20.61 -7.17
N LYS A 28 8.35 -20.86 -6.80
CA LYS A 28 8.77 -20.85 -5.40
C LYS A 28 8.67 -19.45 -4.80
N ASP A 29 9.20 -18.42 -5.48
CA ASP A 29 9.14 -17.04 -4.99
C ASP A 29 7.68 -16.58 -4.79
N VAL A 30 6.79 -16.95 -5.72
CA VAL A 30 5.35 -16.65 -5.61
C VAL A 30 4.75 -17.32 -4.38
N ALA A 31 4.98 -18.62 -4.18
CA ALA A 31 4.42 -19.36 -3.06
C ALA A 31 4.97 -18.88 -1.70
N GLU A 32 6.26 -18.52 -1.61
CA GLU A 32 6.84 -17.92 -0.40
C GLU A 32 6.21 -16.57 -0.10
N SER A 33 6.03 -15.73 -1.12
CA SER A 33 5.38 -14.42 -0.99
C SER A 33 3.93 -14.51 -0.54
N LEU A 34 3.26 -15.63 -0.84
CA LEU A 34 1.88 -15.91 -0.43
C LEU A 34 1.79 -16.67 0.91
N GLY A 35 2.89 -16.82 1.64
CA GLY A 35 2.91 -17.37 2.99
C GLY A 35 2.77 -18.89 3.07
N TYR A 36 2.93 -19.62 1.95
CA TYR A 36 2.84 -21.08 1.96
C TYR A 36 4.07 -21.70 2.65
N SER A 37 3.85 -22.38 3.77
CA SER A 37 4.91 -23.07 4.52
C SER A 37 5.57 -24.20 3.73
N ASN A 38 4.81 -24.91 2.89
CA ASN A 38 5.31 -25.91 1.96
C ASN A 38 4.99 -25.50 0.52
N THR A 39 5.90 -24.73 -0.08
CA THR A 39 5.74 -24.20 -1.43
C THR A 39 5.60 -25.29 -2.49
N LYS A 40 6.37 -26.38 -2.40
CA LYS A 40 6.28 -27.50 -3.35
C LYS A 40 4.89 -28.13 -3.34
N LYS A 41 4.34 -28.40 -2.15
CA LYS A 41 2.99 -28.94 -2.00
C LYS A 41 1.95 -27.96 -2.53
N ALA A 42 2.04 -26.69 -2.18
CA ALA A 42 1.11 -25.65 -2.65
C ALA A 42 1.07 -25.58 -4.19
N ILE A 43 2.23 -25.54 -4.83
CA ILE A 43 2.36 -25.52 -6.30
C ILE A 43 1.79 -26.81 -6.92
N GLN A 44 1.98 -27.97 -6.29
CA GLN A 44 1.45 -29.24 -6.79
C GLN A 44 -0.08 -29.32 -6.67
N THR A 45 -0.63 -28.91 -5.52
CA THR A 45 -2.05 -29.03 -5.20
C THR A 45 -2.91 -27.97 -5.88
N HIS A 46 -2.48 -26.70 -5.87
CA HIS A 46 -3.34 -25.59 -6.27
C HIS A 46 -3.19 -25.18 -7.73
N VAL A 47 -2.05 -25.50 -8.36
CA VAL A 47 -1.79 -25.10 -9.75
C VAL A 47 -2.03 -26.27 -10.69
N TRP A 48 -2.75 -26.05 -11.79
CA TRP A 48 -2.93 -27.10 -12.80
C TRP A 48 -1.65 -27.37 -13.58
N LYS A 49 -1.46 -28.61 -14.05
CA LYS A 49 -0.26 -29.01 -14.82
C LYS A 49 -0.03 -28.11 -16.03
N LEU A 50 -1.10 -27.75 -16.74
CA LEU A 50 -1.00 -26.88 -17.92
C LEU A 50 -0.37 -25.52 -17.55
N ASN A 51 -0.71 -24.95 -16.40
CA ASN A 51 -0.22 -23.63 -15.96
C ASN A 51 1.22 -23.64 -15.40
N LYS A 52 1.91 -24.77 -15.48
CA LYS A 52 3.28 -24.97 -15.02
C LYS A 52 4.18 -25.35 -16.19
N THR A 53 5.42 -24.91 -16.15
CA THR A 53 6.49 -25.40 -17.03
C THR A 53 7.80 -25.41 -16.26
N THR A 54 8.74 -26.26 -16.67
CA THR A 54 10.08 -26.31 -16.08
C THR A 54 11.09 -25.51 -16.88
N LEU A 55 12.17 -25.09 -16.24
CA LEU A 55 13.27 -24.44 -16.93
C LEU A 55 13.88 -25.34 -18.02
N GLY A 56 13.93 -26.65 -17.78
CA GLY A 56 14.36 -27.65 -18.77
C GLY A 56 13.50 -27.61 -20.03
N GLU A 57 12.17 -27.68 -19.88
CA GLU A 57 11.23 -27.59 -21.01
C GLU A 57 11.34 -26.27 -21.77
N LEU A 58 11.58 -25.17 -21.05
CA LEU A 58 11.79 -23.85 -21.67
C LEU A 58 13.07 -23.80 -22.51
N ARG A 59 14.16 -24.44 -22.07
CA ARG A 59 15.45 -24.45 -22.79
C ARG A 59 15.43 -25.24 -24.10
N VAL A 60 14.49 -26.16 -24.27
CA VAL A 60 14.38 -27.01 -25.48
C VAL A 60 13.52 -26.34 -26.58
N GLY A 61 12.91 -25.18 -26.29
CA GLY A 61 12.11 -24.45 -27.28
C GLY A 61 12.95 -23.69 -28.32
N PRO A 62 12.45 -23.52 -29.56
CA PRO A 62 13.22 -22.97 -30.70
C PRO A 62 13.67 -21.50 -30.56
N ASN A 63 13.27 -20.79 -29.50
CA ASN A 63 13.46 -19.33 -29.34
C ASN A 63 14.10 -18.92 -28.00
N LEU A 64 14.73 -19.83 -27.25
CA LEU A 64 15.29 -19.50 -25.95
C LEU A 64 16.82 -19.68 -25.95
N GLY A 65 17.52 -18.55 -26.11
CA GLY A 65 18.97 -18.50 -26.07
C GLY A 65 19.58 -19.04 -24.75
N PRO A 66 20.88 -19.36 -24.74
CA PRO A 66 21.56 -20.17 -23.72
C PRO A 66 21.76 -19.53 -22.33
N THR A 67 20.95 -18.54 -21.94
CA THR A 67 21.29 -17.57 -20.87
C THR A 67 20.39 -17.59 -19.62
N LEU A 68 19.63 -18.67 -19.40
CA LEU A 68 18.87 -18.82 -18.15
C LEU A 68 19.66 -19.70 -17.18
N ASN A 69 20.23 -19.10 -16.13
CA ASN A 69 21.00 -19.80 -15.11
C ASN A 69 20.06 -20.40 -14.06
N GLY A 70 19.98 -21.73 -13.97
CA GLY A 70 19.09 -22.38 -12.99
C GLY A 70 19.00 -23.89 -13.15
N GLN A 71 18.47 -24.54 -12.12
CA GLN A 71 18.22 -25.98 -12.12
C GLN A 71 17.13 -26.34 -13.15
N PRO A 72 17.28 -27.39 -13.98
CA PRO A 72 16.28 -27.77 -14.98
C PRO A 72 14.87 -28.01 -14.41
N ASN A 73 14.79 -28.52 -13.18
CA ASN A 73 13.52 -28.82 -12.49
C ASN A 73 12.86 -27.59 -11.84
N SER A 74 13.42 -26.40 -12.00
CA SER A 74 12.82 -25.14 -11.55
C SER A 74 11.48 -24.91 -12.23
N VAL A 75 10.41 -24.75 -11.45
CA VAL A 75 9.05 -24.56 -11.96
C VAL A 75 8.75 -23.08 -12.13
N PHE A 76 8.18 -22.75 -13.28
CA PHE A 76 7.63 -21.45 -13.62
C PHE A 76 6.13 -21.54 -13.88
N LEU A 77 5.42 -20.50 -13.48
CA LEU A 77 3.97 -20.37 -13.60
C LEU A 77 3.65 -19.43 -14.74
N ARG A 78 2.66 -19.81 -15.56
CA ARG A 78 1.93 -18.83 -16.36
C ARG A 78 1.01 -18.02 -15.45
N GLU A 79 0.54 -16.89 -15.95
CA GLU A 79 -0.33 -15.99 -15.21
C GLU A 79 -1.59 -16.66 -14.61
N PRO A 80 -2.30 -17.58 -15.29
CA PRO A 80 -3.40 -18.30 -14.64
C PRO A 80 -2.94 -19.15 -13.44
N GLY A 81 -1.71 -19.68 -13.47
CA GLY A 81 -1.13 -20.42 -12.34
C GLY A 81 -0.74 -19.54 -11.17
N LEU A 82 -0.34 -18.29 -11.43
CA LEU A 82 -0.17 -17.27 -10.39
C LEU A 82 -1.50 -17.00 -9.68
N TYR A 83 -2.58 -16.74 -10.43
CA TYR A 83 -3.91 -16.49 -9.86
C TYR A 83 -4.44 -17.70 -9.07
N GLN A 84 -4.17 -18.93 -9.51
CA GLN A 84 -4.52 -20.13 -8.77
C GLN A 84 -3.89 -20.18 -7.37
N LEU A 85 -2.63 -19.74 -7.21
CA LEU A 85 -2.01 -19.66 -5.89
C LEU A 85 -2.59 -18.52 -5.06
N ILE A 86 -2.89 -17.37 -5.68
CA ILE A 86 -3.47 -16.22 -4.99
C ILE A 86 -4.85 -16.56 -4.45
N PHE A 87 -5.74 -17.13 -5.26
CA PHE A 87 -7.12 -17.51 -4.87
C PHE A 87 -7.19 -18.63 -3.82
N ASN A 88 -6.08 -19.35 -3.56
CA ASN A 88 -6.01 -20.35 -2.50
C ASN A 88 -5.29 -19.84 -1.24
N SER A 89 -4.70 -18.64 -1.28
CA SER A 89 -3.99 -18.08 -0.14
C SER A 89 -4.97 -17.49 0.89
N ARG A 90 -4.56 -17.52 2.15
CA ARG A 90 -5.26 -16.93 3.31
C ARG A 90 -4.51 -15.73 3.89
N LEU A 91 -3.49 -15.23 3.19
CA LEU A 91 -2.85 -13.99 3.61
C LEU A 91 -3.83 -12.81 3.41
N PRO A 92 -3.90 -11.84 4.34
CA PRO A 92 -4.80 -10.70 4.21
C PRO A 92 -4.69 -9.99 2.87
N ILE A 93 -3.46 -9.76 2.39
CA ILE A 93 -3.24 -9.13 1.08
C ILE A 93 -3.77 -9.95 -0.10
N ALA A 94 -3.73 -11.28 0.00
CA ALA A 94 -4.32 -12.13 -1.02
C ALA A 94 -5.83 -12.00 -0.94
N GLU A 95 -6.43 -12.04 0.25
CA GLU A 95 -7.88 -11.86 0.44
C GLU A 95 -8.37 -10.50 -0.10
N ASP A 96 -7.62 -9.41 0.10
CA ASP A 96 -7.93 -8.09 -0.48
C ASP A 96 -8.00 -8.14 -2.01
N PHE A 97 -7.02 -8.79 -2.64
CA PHE A 97 -7.03 -8.98 -4.09
C PHE A 97 -8.19 -9.88 -4.55
N GLN A 98 -8.48 -10.94 -3.80
CA GLN A 98 -9.58 -11.85 -4.12
C GLN A 98 -10.93 -11.13 -4.05
N ASP A 99 -11.17 -10.36 -3.00
CA ASP A 99 -12.39 -9.58 -2.83
C ASP A 99 -12.54 -8.55 -3.95
N TRP A 100 -11.48 -7.80 -4.27
CA TRP A 100 -11.50 -6.88 -5.40
C TRP A 100 -11.84 -7.58 -6.72
N VAL A 101 -11.25 -8.74 -7.00
CA VAL A 101 -11.57 -9.49 -8.22
C VAL A 101 -13.01 -10.00 -8.23
N PHE A 102 -13.49 -10.57 -7.12
CA PHE A 102 -14.80 -11.21 -7.04
C PHE A 102 -15.97 -10.24 -6.92
N SER A 103 -15.76 -9.11 -6.24
CA SER A 103 -16.79 -8.13 -5.94
C SER A 103 -16.86 -7.04 -7.01
N GLU A 104 -15.73 -6.71 -7.66
CA GLU A 104 -15.65 -5.62 -8.64
C GLU A 104 -15.32 -6.11 -10.06
N VAL A 105 -14.15 -6.73 -10.24
CA VAL A 105 -13.62 -7.01 -11.60
C VAL A 105 -14.51 -7.98 -12.37
N LEU A 106 -14.75 -9.17 -11.82
CA LEU A 106 -15.56 -10.19 -12.49
C LEU A 106 -17.02 -9.75 -12.66
N PRO A 107 -17.68 -9.13 -11.66
CA PRO A 107 -19.02 -8.60 -11.85
C PRO A 107 -19.10 -7.49 -12.90
N SER A 108 -18.09 -6.63 -13.00
CA SER A 108 -18.01 -5.60 -14.05
C SER A 108 -17.95 -6.26 -15.43
N ILE A 109 -16.95 -7.13 -15.66
CA ILE A 109 -16.79 -7.85 -16.94
C ILE A 109 -18.07 -8.61 -17.31
N ARG A 110 -18.70 -9.31 -16.36
CA ARG A 110 -19.94 -10.04 -16.61
C ARG A 110 -21.09 -9.11 -17.04
N LYS A 111 -21.18 -7.90 -16.47
CA LYS A 111 -22.27 -6.95 -16.73
C LYS A 111 -22.06 -6.13 -18.00
N THR A 112 -20.82 -5.71 -18.26
CA THR A 112 -20.49 -4.71 -19.29
C THR A 112 -19.67 -5.28 -20.44
N GLY A 113 -19.11 -6.47 -20.30
CA GLY A 113 -18.17 -7.07 -21.25
C GLY A 113 -16.73 -6.57 -21.11
N SER A 114 -16.45 -5.65 -20.18
CA SER A 114 -15.11 -5.07 -20.00
C SER A 114 -14.85 -4.70 -18.54
N TYR A 115 -13.56 -4.59 -18.18
CA TYR A 115 -13.13 -3.91 -16.97
C TYR A 115 -12.26 -2.74 -17.37
N GLU A 116 -12.73 -1.52 -17.10
CA GLU A 116 -11.94 -0.32 -17.27
C GLU A 116 -11.29 -0.01 -15.94
N LEU A 117 -9.95 0.02 -15.92
CA LEU A 117 -9.24 0.61 -14.80
C LEU A 117 -9.71 2.06 -14.68
N PRO A 118 -10.12 2.52 -13.49
CA PRO A 118 -10.46 3.92 -13.29
C PRO A 118 -9.30 4.77 -13.81
N ASP A 119 -9.59 5.80 -14.62
CA ASP A 119 -8.54 6.73 -15.07
C ASP A 119 -7.80 7.20 -13.79
N ARG A 120 -6.47 7.30 -13.82
CA ARG A 120 -5.71 7.84 -12.67
C ARG A 120 -6.26 9.20 -12.21
N ARG A 121 -6.98 9.91 -13.09
CA ARG A 121 -7.71 11.15 -12.81
C ARG A 121 -9.19 10.96 -12.43
N SER A 122 -9.82 9.85 -12.78
CA SER A 122 -11.16 9.48 -12.33
C SER A 122 -11.06 8.32 -11.34
N LEU A 123 -10.66 8.64 -10.10
CA LEU A 123 -11.02 7.84 -8.94
C LEU A 123 -12.56 7.88 -8.76
N ARG A 124 -13.29 7.24 -9.68
CA ARG A 124 -14.56 6.63 -9.33
C ARG A 124 -14.20 5.43 -8.49
N TYR A 125 -14.09 5.71 -7.19
CA TYR A 125 -13.93 4.77 -6.08
C TYR A 125 -14.88 3.60 -6.23
N ASN A 126 -14.45 2.56 -6.92
CA ASN A 126 -15.12 1.28 -6.89
C ASN A 126 -14.48 0.46 -5.77
N GLN A 127 -15.29 0.31 -4.71
CA GLN A 127 -15.45 -0.88 -3.88
C GLN A 127 -14.25 -1.42 -3.08
N MET A 128 -13.66 -0.59 -2.21
CA MET A 128 -13.85 -0.90 -0.78
C MET A 128 -15.19 -0.29 -0.41
N ILE A 129 -16.19 -1.10 -0.02
CA ILE A 129 -17.27 -0.51 0.77
C ILE A 129 -16.55 0.01 1.99
N LEU A 130 -16.42 1.32 2.10
CA LEU A 130 -15.93 1.94 3.30
C LEU A 130 -16.94 1.63 4.42
N ILE A 131 -16.77 0.48 5.07
CA ILE A 131 -17.72 -0.03 6.06
C ILE A 131 -17.40 0.52 7.44
N ASN A 132 -16.14 0.91 7.67
CA ASN A 132 -15.64 1.37 8.95
C ASN A 132 -14.60 2.50 8.80
N GLU A 133 -14.13 2.99 9.93
CA GLU A 133 -13.17 4.10 10.04
C GLU A 133 -11.76 3.72 9.57
N THR A 134 -11.33 2.49 9.86
CA THR A 134 -10.03 1.94 9.45
C THR A 134 -9.92 1.86 7.92
N ASP A 135 -10.98 1.45 7.22
CA ASP A 135 -11.04 1.42 5.76
C ASP A 135 -10.86 2.81 5.17
N LEU A 136 -11.56 3.80 5.75
CA LEU A 136 -11.45 5.19 5.33
C LEU A 136 -10.01 5.69 5.55
N HIS A 137 -9.44 5.42 6.72
CA HIS A 137 -8.06 5.77 7.04
C HIS A 137 -7.09 5.18 6.01
N HIS A 138 -7.10 3.86 5.80
CA HIS A 138 -6.21 3.18 4.87
C HIS A 138 -6.31 3.74 3.46
N THR A 139 -7.55 3.98 3.01
CA THR A 139 -7.81 4.50 1.68
C THR A 139 -7.28 5.93 1.52
N VAL A 140 -7.47 6.80 2.52
CA VAL A 140 -6.91 8.16 2.53
C VAL A 140 -5.38 8.13 2.55
N VAL A 141 -4.76 7.25 3.34
CA VAL A 141 -3.29 7.13 3.39
C VAL A 141 -2.74 6.65 2.05
N SER A 142 -3.38 5.67 1.41
CA SER A 142 -3.02 5.23 0.05
C SER A 142 -3.14 6.37 -0.95
N TYR A 143 -4.24 7.14 -0.89
CA TYR A 143 -4.42 8.33 -1.71
C TYR A 143 -3.29 9.34 -1.53
N ILE A 144 -2.91 9.66 -0.29
CA ILE A 144 -1.82 10.60 0.02
C ILE A 144 -0.49 10.07 -0.55
N ARG A 145 -0.15 8.81 -0.31
CA ARG A 145 1.12 8.23 -0.80
C ARG A 145 1.24 8.30 -2.32
N ASN A 146 0.12 8.13 -3.03
CA ASN A 146 0.09 8.13 -4.49
C ASN A 146 0.09 9.55 -5.09
N ASN A 147 -0.57 10.51 -4.45
CA ASN A 147 -0.79 11.86 -5.02
C ASN A 147 0.13 12.93 -4.41
N HIS A 148 0.58 12.72 -3.18
CA HIS A 148 1.43 13.62 -2.40
C HIS A 148 2.62 12.85 -1.80
N PRO A 149 3.53 12.28 -2.62
CA PRO A 149 4.61 11.40 -2.14
C PRO A 149 5.64 12.09 -1.22
N THR A 150 5.60 13.42 -1.12
CA THR A 150 6.43 14.22 -0.19
C THR A 150 5.72 14.51 1.13
N ALA A 151 4.49 14.03 1.32
CA ALA A 151 3.75 14.19 2.54
C ALA A 151 4.43 13.45 3.71
N VAL A 152 4.61 14.16 4.82
CA VAL A 152 5.09 13.63 6.09
C VAL A 152 3.87 13.30 6.92
N ILE A 153 3.43 12.04 6.87
CA ILE A 153 2.26 11.54 7.59
C ILE A 153 2.65 10.91 8.93
N VAL A 154 1.85 11.17 9.96
CA VAL A 154 1.98 10.62 11.31
C VAL A 154 0.63 10.03 11.72
N PRO A 155 0.51 8.68 11.83
CA PRO A 155 -0.73 8.05 12.25
C PRO A 155 -0.93 8.12 13.77
N GLY A 156 -2.17 8.17 14.21
CA GLY A 156 -2.55 7.99 15.61
C GLY A 156 -2.36 6.53 16.06
N LEU A 157 -2.14 6.32 17.36
CA LEU A 157 -1.95 4.99 17.95
C LEU A 157 -3.25 4.35 18.46
N GLY A 158 -4.41 4.99 18.27
CA GLY A 158 -5.67 4.59 18.93
C GLY A 158 -6.06 3.14 18.61
N GLU A 159 -6.03 2.78 17.33
CA GLU A 159 -6.41 1.45 16.83
C GLU A 159 -5.44 0.33 17.28
N TYR A 160 -4.19 0.68 17.64
CA TYR A 160 -3.15 -0.28 18.02
C TYR A 160 -3.12 -0.57 19.54
N GLN A 161 -4.02 0.03 20.32
CA GLN A 161 -4.09 -0.06 21.79
C GLN A 161 -5.12 -1.08 22.29
N ASP A 162 -5.11 -2.28 21.72
CA ASP A 162 -6.04 -3.39 22.00
C ASP A 162 -6.00 -3.90 23.45
N THR A 163 -4.84 -3.88 24.11
CA THR A 163 -4.63 -4.41 25.46
C THR A 163 -4.38 -3.32 26.51
N VAL A 164 -4.67 -3.64 27.78
CA VAL A 164 -4.38 -2.74 28.91
C VAL A 164 -2.89 -2.42 28.96
N GLN A 165 -2.03 -3.42 28.74
CA GLN A 165 -0.58 -3.27 28.72
C GLN A 165 -0.14 -2.28 27.63
N LYS A 166 -0.64 -2.41 26.40
CA LYS A 166 -0.34 -1.46 25.31
C LYS A 166 -0.86 -0.05 25.62
N ARG A 167 -2.04 0.09 26.24
CA ARG A 167 -2.57 1.39 26.68
C ARG A 167 -1.68 2.04 27.74
N CYS A 168 -1.27 1.29 28.75
CA CYS A 168 -0.37 1.77 29.81
C CYS A 168 1.00 2.18 29.25
N ASP A 169 1.58 1.36 28.36
CA ASP A 169 2.85 1.66 27.71
C ASP A 169 2.78 2.88 26.79
N ALA A 170 1.73 2.98 25.96
CA ALA A 170 1.49 4.15 25.11
C ALA A 170 1.38 5.43 25.93
N TRP A 171 0.64 5.40 27.05
CA TRP A 171 0.53 6.55 27.95
C TRP A 171 1.89 6.94 28.55
N LYS A 172 2.70 5.98 29.00
CA LYS A 172 4.07 6.22 29.49
C LYS A 172 4.98 6.82 28.41
N LYS A 173 4.71 6.53 27.13
CA LYS A 173 5.39 7.11 25.97
C LYS A 173 4.80 8.46 25.53
N GLY A 174 3.85 9.01 26.28
CA GLY A 174 3.27 10.34 26.04
C GLY A 174 1.99 10.34 25.20
N TYR A 175 1.47 9.18 24.81
CA TYR A 175 0.19 9.11 24.11
C TYR A 175 -0.95 9.59 25.02
N LYS A 176 -1.86 10.38 24.44
CA LYS A 176 -3.08 10.82 25.11
C LYS A 176 -4.28 10.44 24.26
N GLY A 177 -5.33 9.95 24.92
CA GLY A 177 -6.60 9.68 24.25
C GLY A 177 -7.16 10.93 23.56
N GLY A 178 -7.77 10.73 22.40
CA GLY A 178 -8.29 11.82 21.57
C GLY A 178 -7.27 12.37 20.55
N GLN A 179 -6.05 11.83 20.48
CA GLN A 179 -5.13 12.16 19.39
C GLN A 179 -5.78 11.81 18.03
N PRO A 180 -5.71 12.70 17.03
CA PRO A 180 -6.26 12.47 15.69
C PRO A 180 -5.68 11.22 15.02
N ASP A 181 -6.49 10.61 14.16
CA ASP A 181 -6.10 9.41 13.43
C ASP A 181 -4.96 9.65 12.45
N LEU A 182 -4.91 10.85 11.85
CA LEU A 182 -3.86 11.20 10.90
C LEU A 182 -3.42 12.64 11.04
N ILE A 183 -2.11 12.87 11.08
CA ILE A 183 -1.49 14.20 11.01
C ILE A 183 -0.57 14.27 9.79
N ILE A 184 -0.61 15.37 9.06
CA ILE A 184 0.29 15.74 7.97
C ILE A 184 1.12 16.92 8.44
N GLU A 185 2.43 16.72 8.57
CA GLU A 185 3.37 17.69 9.17
C GLU A 185 3.96 18.69 8.15
N ASN A 186 3.54 18.62 6.89
CA ASN A 186 4.03 19.54 5.86
C ASN A 186 3.45 20.94 6.09
N LEU A 187 4.30 21.93 6.40
CA LEU A 187 3.87 23.33 6.49
C LEU A 187 3.34 23.84 5.13
N MET A 188 2.07 24.24 5.09
CA MET A 188 1.40 24.77 3.90
C MET A 188 0.66 26.07 4.19
N GLY A 189 0.88 27.10 3.38
CA GLY A 189 0.35 28.44 3.62
C GLY A 189 0.66 28.98 5.02
N LYS A 190 -0.39 29.24 5.82
CA LYS A 190 -0.30 29.69 7.22
C LYS A 190 -0.31 28.55 8.25
N TYR A 191 -0.58 27.32 7.82
CA TYR A 191 -0.78 26.19 8.71
C TYR A 191 0.51 25.38 8.89
N LYS A 192 0.82 25.02 10.14
CA LYS A 192 2.00 24.21 10.47
C LYS A 192 1.84 22.73 10.09
N GLY A 193 0.61 22.26 10.04
CA GLY A 193 0.23 20.91 9.62
C GLY A 193 -1.28 20.81 9.40
N LEU A 194 -1.76 19.64 8.99
CA LEU A 194 -3.17 19.27 8.88
C LEU A 194 -3.42 18.02 9.71
N ALA A 195 -4.36 18.08 10.66
CA ALA A 195 -4.82 16.91 11.39
C ALA A 195 -6.22 16.51 10.95
N ILE A 196 -6.45 15.20 10.87
CA ILE A 196 -7.67 14.60 10.38
C ILE A 196 -8.09 13.54 11.39
N GLU A 197 -9.31 13.68 11.88
CA GLU A 197 -10.04 12.71 12.67
C GLU A 197 -11.06 12.04 11.75
N PHE A 198 -10.99 10.73 11.61
CA PHE A 198 -11.91 9.97 10.81
C PHE A 198 -13.15 9.61 11.63
N LYS A 199 -14.24 9.37 10.91
CA LYS A 199 -15.47 8.80 11.45
C LYS A 199 -15.99 7.74 10.52
N SER A 200 -16.74 6.80 11.07
CA SER A 200 -17.47 5.79 10.32
C SER A 200 -18.19 6.41 9.09
N PRO A 201 -17.87 5.95 7.87
CA PRO A 201 -18.49 6.41 6.62
C PRO A 201 -19.99 6.17 6.55
N LYS A 202 -20.52 5.29 7.41
CA LYS A 202 -21.96 5.09 7.63
C LYS A 202 -22.64 6.28 8.31
N GLY A 203 -21.89 7.30 8.74
CA GLY A 203 -22.42 8.47 9.45
C GLY A 203 -22.77 8.21 10.91
N THR A 204 -22.40 7.05 11.46
CA THR A 204 -22.70 6.67 12.85
C THR A 204 -21.64 7.12 13.85
N GLY A 205 -20.50 7.62 13.38
CA GLY A 205 -19.40 8.03 14.24
C GLY A 205 -19.67 9.37 14.91
N ILE A 206 -19.71 9.39 16.25
CA ILE A 206 -19.78 10.61 17.05
C ILE A 206 -18.36 10.97 17.51
N THR A 207 -18.01 12.25 17.41
CA THR A 207 -16.74 12.76 17.96
C THR A 207 -16.83 12.82 19.48
N SER A 208 -15.83 12.27 20.16
CA SER A 208 -15.75 12.36 21.62
C SER A 208 -15.19 13.71 22.07
N GLU A 209 -15.55 14.15 23.28
CA GLU A 209 -15.01 15.37 23.90
C GLU A 209 -13.46 15.39 23.89
N LYS A 210 -12.82 14.23 24.14
CA LYS A 210 -11.36 14.10 24.11
C LYS A 210 -10.77 14.44 22.74
N GLN A 211 -11.44 14.01 21.66
CA GLN A 211 -11.02 14.29 20.28
C GLN A 211 -11.20 15.78 19.96
N GLU A 212 -12.32 16.37 20.36
CA GLU A 212 -12.57 17.80 20.17
C GLU A 212 -11.53 18.67 20.88
N VAL A 213 -11.25 18.37 22.15
CA VAL A 213 -10.22 19.06 22.95
C VAL A 213 -8.83 18.95 22.29
N TRP A 214 -8.51 17.80 21.71
CA TRP A 214 -7.22 17.61 21.03
C TRP A 214 -7.12 18.42 19.74
N LEU A 215 -8.17 18.42 18.93
CA LEU A 215 -8.25 19.22 17.71
C LEU A 215 -8.21 20.72 18.02
N GLU A 216 -8.84 21.18 19.11
CA GLU A 216 -8.72 22.58 19.54
C GLU A 216 -7.28 22.95 19.94
N LYS A 217 -6.57 22.08 20.66
CA LYS A 217 -5.16 22.31 20.99
C LYS A 217 -4.29 22.46 19.74
N LEU A 218 -4.53 21.62 18.74
CA LEU A 218 -3.86 21.72 17.45
C LEU A 218 -4.17 23.03 16.71
N ARG A 219 -5.45 23.42 16.67
CA ARG A 219 -5.84 24.73 16.12
C ARG A 219 -5.11 25.87 16.82
N GLY A 220 -5.05 25.83 18.15
CA GLY A 220 -4.36 26.82 18.98
C GLY A 220 -2.87 26.97 18.66
N ILE A 221 -2.20 25.89 18.23
CA ILE A 221 -0.78 25.95 17.82
C ILE A 221 -0.57 26.18 16.31
N GLY A 222 -1.65 26.35 15.54
CA GLY A 222 -1.61 26.74 14.13
C GLY A 222 -1.77 25.60 13.13
N TYR A 223 -2.33 24.45 13.52
CA TYR A 223 -2.68 23.38 12.59
C TYR A 223 -4.06 23.63 11.98
N ALA A 224 -4.22 23.22 10.72
CA ALA A 224 -5.54 22.97 10.17
C ALA A 224 -6.07 21.66 10.77
N THR A 225 -7.38 21.57 10.97
CA THR A 225 -8.03 20.38 11.53
C THR A 225 -9.27 20.03 10.74
N MET A 226 -9.57 18.74 10.62
CA MET A 226 -10.74 18.21 9.94
C MET A 226 -11.30 17.02 10.72
N ILE A 227 -12.62 16.91 10.81
CA ILE A 227 -13.32 15.67 11.15
C ILE A 227 -14.04 15.23 9.89
N SER A 228 -13.91 13.97 9.48
CA SER A 228 -14.58 13.48 8.28
C SER A 228 -14.91 12.01 8.30
N ASN A 229 -16.11 11.71 7.81
CA ASN A 229 -16.58 10.39 7.44
C ASN A 229 -16.63 10.18 5.92
N ASP A 230 -16.17 11.14 5.13
CA ASP A 230 -16.32 11.13 3.68
C ASP A 230 -14.96 11.19 3.01
N LEU A 231 -14.69 10.17 2.21
CA LEU A 231 -13.43 10.00 1.51
C LEU A 231 -13.16 11.11 0.49
N VAL A 232 -14.16 11.45 -0.32
CA VAL A 232 -14.03 12.44 -1.40
C VAL A 232 -13.76 13.80 -0.78
N LYS A 233 -14.52 14.18 0.24
CA LYS A 233 -14.34 15.41 1.01
C LYS A 233 -12.96 15.47 1.65
N THR A 234 -12.48 14.36 2.20
CA THR A 234 -11.14 14.28 2.78
C THR A 234 -10.06 14.49 1.72
N CYS A 235 -10.14 13.79 0.59
CA CYS A 235 -9.19 13.95 -0.52
C CYS A 235 -9.17 15.38 -1.06
N ILE A 236 -10.35 16.00 -1.25
CA ILE A 236 -10.46 17.41 -1.67
C ILE A 236 -9.75 18.31 -0.66
N ARG A 237 -10.02 18.15 0.63
CA ARG A 237 -9.41 18.97 1.68
C ARG A 237 -7.88 18.84 1.73
N ILE A 238 -7.36 17.64 1.48
CA ILE A 238 -5.92 17.37 1.39
C ILE A 238 -5.33 18.09 0.18
N ASN A 239 -5.96 18.01 -0.99
CA ASN A 239 -5.49 18.72 -2.19
C ASN A 239 -5.50 20.23 -1.98
N GLU A 240 -6.58 20.76 -1.41
CA GLU A 240 -6.67 22.17 -1.03
C GLU A 240 -5.52 22.54 -0.10
N TYR A 241 -5.26 21.74 0.93
CA TYR A 241 -4.16 21.95 1.87
C TYR A 241 -2.80 22.05 1.18
N PHE A 242 -2.47 21.10 0.31
CA PHE A 242 -1.20 21.09 -0.43
C PHE A 242 -1.12 22.17 -1.52
N SER A 243 -2.25 22.73 -1.95
CA SER A 243 -2.28 23.86 -2.90
C SER A 243 -2.08 25.23 -2.24
N LEU A 244 -2.07 25.30 -0.90
CA LEU A 244 -1.80 26.53 -0.15
C LEU A 244 -0.35 26.97 -0.38
N LYS A 245 -0.12 27.84 -1.37
CA LYS A 245 1.19 28.44 -1.65
C LYS A 245 1.75 29.09 -0.38
N LYS A 246 3.00 28.77 -0.02
CA LYS A 246 3.78 29.68 0.84
C LYS A 246 3.94 31.01 0.08
N LYS A 247 3.46 32.12 0.64
CA LYS A 247 4.07 33.42 0.34
C LYS A 247 5.48 33.39 0.97
N VAL A 248 6.46 32.85 0.25
CA VAL A 248 7.86 32.97 0.68
C VAL A 248 8.31 34.39 0.34
N LYS A 249 8.67 35.19 1.36
CA LYS A 249 9.45 36.42 1.16
C LYS A 249 10.79 36.01 0.54
N THR A 250 11.12 36.61 -0.60
CA THR A 250 12.17 36.28 -1.56
C THR A 250 13.61 36.50 -1.05
N ALA A 251 13.99 35.97 0.12
CA ALA A 251 15.32 36.23 0.69
C ALA A 251 16.13 35.02 1.20
N GLU A 252 15.54 33.87 1.55
CA GLU A 252 16.28 32.84 2.32
C GLU A 252 16.56 31.50 1.61
N VAL A 253 16.38 31.38 0.30
CA VAL A 253 16.62 30.11 -0.41
C VAL A 253 18.06 29.94 -0.91
N LYS A 254 18.96 30.91 -0.70
CA LYS A 254 20.36 30.80 -1.18
C LYS A 254 21.32 30.00 -0.29
N ASN A 255 20.92 29.47 0.87
CA ASN A 255 21.90 28.87 1.81
C ASN A 255 21.65 27.42 2.30
N VAL A 256 20.72 26.65 1.72
CA VAL A 256 20.48 25.25 2.18
C VAL A 256 20.75 24.17 1.12
N VAL A 257 20.99 24.53 -0.14
CA VAL A 257 21.17 23.53 -1.23
C VAL A 257 22.64 23.05 -1.39
N SER A 258 23.57 23.46 -0.53
CA SER A 258 24.99 23.04 -0.63
C SER A 258 25.41 21.90 0.30
N ASN A 259 24.56 21.37 1.19
CA ASN A 259 25.01 20.40 2.21
C ASN A 259 24.14 19.14 2.44
N VAL A 260 23.43 18.65 1.43
CA VAL A 260 22.82 17.31 1.51
C VAL A 260 23.72 16.29 0.78
N LYS A 261 24.69 15.73 1.52
CA LYS A 261 25.31 14.46 1.14
C LYS A 261 24.23 13.38 1.24
N LEU A 262 23.88 12.77 0.11
CA LEU A 262 23.02 11.58 0.06
C LEU A 262 23.58 10.50 0.99
N TYR A 263 22.81 10.16 2.02
CA TYR A 263 23.11 9.08 2.96
C TYR A 263 23.04 7.74 2.21
N LYS A 264 24.19 7.06 2.04
CA LYS A 264 24.26 5.66 1.61
C LYS A 264 24.54 4.81 2.86
N PRO A 265 23.61 3.95 3.31
CA PRO A 265 23.91 3.06 4.44
C PRO A 265 24.96 2.02 4.01
N LYS A 266 26.08 1.97 4.72
CA LYS A 266 27.07 0.88 4.63
C LYS A 266 26.59 -0.26 5.53
N PHE A 267 26.11 -1.35 4.96
CA PHE A 267 25.94 -2.59 5.71
C PHE A 267 27.28 -3.31 5.79
N LYS A 268 27.82 -3.46 7.01
CA LYS A 268 28.92 -4.39 7.29
C LYS A 268 28.32 -5.80 7.37
N SER A 269 28.72 -6.67 6.45
CA SER A 269 28.52 -8.11 6.57
C SER A 269 29.21 -8.61 7.84
N HIS A 270 28.44 -9.12 8.81
CA HIS A 270 28.99 -10.02 9.82
C HIS A 270 28.62 -11.43 9.39
N ASN A 271 29.65 -12.23 9.12
CA ASN A 271 29.53 -13.67 8.97
C ASN A 271 29.25 -14.27 10.35
N TYR A 272 28.14 -14.99 10.46
CA TYR A 272 27.99 -16.16 11.32
C TYR A 272 27.11 -17.16 10.57
#